data_AF-A0A2N8ZI98-F1
#
_entry.id   AF-A0A2N8ZI98-F1
#
_cell.length_a   1.000
_cell.length_b   1.000
_cell.length_c   1.000
_cell.angle_alpha   90.00
_cell.angle_beta   90.00
_cell.angle_gamma   90.00
#
_symmetry.space_group_name_H-M   'P 1'
#
loop_
_entity.id
_entity.type
_entity.pdbx_description
1 polymer ?
#
loop_
_entity_poly.entity_id
_entity_poly.type
_entity_poly.pdbx_seq_one_letter_code
_entity_poly.pdbx_strand_id
1 'polypeptide(L)' 'MGPITLVQAKANENTVTLIFTKQNNIDMDSLVKRVANVFCNEIETKYLLSSGISYRIIALGQNKKVESFSLISIKACLH' A
#
# COMPACT_ATOMS: atom_id res chain seq x y z
N MET A 1 -6.72 3.03 18.43
CA MET A 1 -6.70 2.51 17.04
C MET A 1 -6.58 3.69 16.09
N GLY A 2 -5.71 3.61 15.08
CA GLY A 2 -5.49 4.70 14.12
C GLY A 2 -6.60 4.81 13.06
N PRO A 3 -6.59 5.86 12.22
CA PRO A 3 -7.65 6.13 11.23
C PRO A 3 -7.71 5.07 10.11
N ILE A 4 -6.62 4.32 9.91
CA ILE A 4 -6.54 3.11 9.11
C ILE A 4 -6.08 1.94 9.98
N THR A 5 -6.57 0.75 9.68
CA THR A 5 -6.14 -0.51 10.33
C THR A 5 -5.84 -1.53 9.26
N LEU A 6 -4.65 -2.14 9.31
CA LEU A 6 -4.30 -3.28 8.46
C LEU A 6 -5.10 -4.49 8.96
N VAL A 7 -5.98 -5.02 8.13
CA VAL A 7 -6.83 -6.17 8.47
C VAL A 7 -6.34 -7.47 7.84
N GLN A 8 -5.58 -7.37 6.75
CA GLN A 8 -5.02 -8.54 6.09
C GLN A 8 -3.79 -8.19 5.26
N ALA A 9 -2.80 -9.07 5.27
CA ALA A 9 -1.68 -9.07 4.33
C ALA A 9 -1.64 -10.43 3.61
N LYS A 10 -1.45 -10.42 2.30
CA LYS A 10 -1.29 -11.64 1.48
C LYS A 10 -0.13 -11.45 0.53
N ALA A 11 0.67 -12.50 0.33
CA ALA A 11 1.63 -12.53 -0.76
C ALA A 11 1.11 -13.48 -1.85
N ASN A 12 1.22 -13.06 -3.10
CA ASN A 12 1.02 -13.93 -4.26
C ASN A 12 2.06 -13.60 -5.32
N GLU A 13 2.89 -14.58 -5.68
CA GLU A 13 4.00 -14.42 -6.62
C GLU A 13 4.83 -13.16 -6.26
N ASN A 14 4.85 -12.17 -7.15
CA ASN A 14 5.62 -10.94 -7.00
C ASN A 14 4.78 -9.78 -6.41
N THR A 15 3.63 -10.06 -5.81
CA THR A 15 2.73 -9.04 -5.25
C THR A 15 2.42 -9.28 -3.79
N VAL A 16 2.70 -8.29 -2.95
CA VAL A 16 2.22 -8.22 -1.56
C VAL A 16 0.96 -7.35 -1.53
N THR A 17 -0.17 -7.93 -1.20
CA THR A 17 -1.44 -7.22 -1.01
C THR A 17 -1.66 -6.88 0.46
N LEU A 18 -1.79 -5.59 0.76
CA LEU A 18 -2.11 -5.05 2.07
C LEU A 18 -3.54 -4.49 2.03
N ILE A 19 -4.42 -5.05 2.86
CA ILE A 19 -5.84 -4.70 2.94
C ILE A 19 -6.08 -3.96 4.25
N PHE A 20 -6.61 -2.75 4.13
CA PHE A 20 -6.91 -1.85 5.25
C PHE A 20 -8.40 -1.60 5.36
N THR A 21 -8.89 -1.37 6.57
CA THR A 21 -10.18 -0.72 6.81
C THR A 21 -9.95 0.73 7.22
N LYS A 22 -10.72 1.66 6.65
CA LYS A 22 -10.69 3.08 7.06
C LYS A 22 -11.99 3.50 7.73
N GLN A 23 -11.90 4.32 8.77
CA GLN A 23 -13.08 4.80 9.50
C GLN A 23 -13.65 6.11 8.91
N ASN A 24 -12.82 6.89 8.21
CA ASN A 24 -13.14 8.24 7.70
C ASN A 24 -12.85 8.41 6.20
N ASN A 25 -13.11 9.61 5.68
CA ASN A 25 -12.77 10.04 4.32
C ASN A 25 -11.27 10.40 4.22
N ILE A 26 -10.42 9.39 4.35
CA ILE A 26 -8.96 9.54 4.26
C ILE A 26 -8.56 9.68 2.81
N ASP A 27 -7.74 10.68 2.51
CA ASP A 27 -7.05 10.83 1.22
C ASP A 27 -6.02 9.71 1.06
N MET A 28 -6.45 8.64 0.40
CA MET A 28 -5.62 7.47 0.17
C MET A 28 -4.47 7.77 -0.79
N ASP A 29 -4.62 8.72 -1.71
CA ASP A 29 -3.57 9.03 -2.69
C ASP A 29 -2.38 9.71 -2.00
N SER A 30 -2.64 10.67 -1.12
CA SER A 30 -1.60 11.31 -0.30
C SER A 30 -0.92 10.29 0.63
N LEU A 31 -1.70 9.39 1.24
CA LEU A 31 -1.16 8.34 2.10
C LEU A 31 -0.26 7.37 1.32
N VAL A 32 -0.71 6.91 0.16
CA VAL A 32 0.05 6.00 -0.71
C VAL A 32 1.34 6.68 -1.19
N LYS A 33 1.32 7.97 -1.53
CA LYS A 33 2.55 8.72 -1.87
C LYS A 33 3.55 8.73 -0.71
N ARG A 34 3.09 8.96 0.52
CA ARG A 34 3.97 8.90 1.71
C ARG A 34 4.54 7.49 1.93
N VAL A 35 3.71 6.46 1.80
CA VAL A 35 4.15 5.05 1.93
C VAL A 35 5.16 4.70 0.84
N ALA A 36 4.90 5.11 -0.40
CA ALA A 36 5.85 4.90 -1.50
C ALA A 36 7.19 5.58 -1.20
N ASN A 37 7.19 6.83 -0.73
CA ASN A 37 8.42 7.51 -0.35
C ASN A 37 9.18 6.78 0.78
N VAL A 38 8.48 6.27 1.80
CA VAL A 38 9.11 5.44 2.84
C VAL A 38 9.70 4.18 2.23
N PHE A 39 8.96 3.46 1.39
CA PHE A 39 9.42 2.22 0.77
C PHE A 39 10.61 2.42 -0.18
N CYS A 40 10.70 3.58 -0.81
CA CYS A 40 11.82 3.92 -1.69
C CYS A 40 13.11 4.29 -0.95
N ASN A 41 13.01 4.66 0.34
CA ASN A 41 14.13 5.09 1.16
C ASN A 41 14.58 4.03 2.18
N GLU A 42 13.70 3.09 2.54
CA GLU A 42 14.04 1.97 3.41
C GLU A 42 14.74 0.85 2.63
N ILE A 43 15.90 0.40 3.13
CA ILE A 43 16.80 -0.52 2.41
C ILE A 43 16.09 -1.81 1.99
N GLU A 44 15.36 -2.45 2.91
CA GLU A 44 14.70 -3.73 2.67
C GLU A 44 13.58 -3.62 1.62
N THR A 45 12.69 -2.64 1.80
CA THR A 45 11.55 -2.47 0.88
C THR A 45 12.00 -1.98 -0.48
N LYS A 46 13.01 -1.10 -0.56
CA LYS A 46 13.61 -0.69 -1.83
C LYS A 46 14.25 -1.87 -2.58
N TYR A 47 14.93 -2.76 -1.86
CA TYR A 47 15.49 -3.99 -2.45
C TYR A 47 14.39 -4.88 -3.03
N LEU A 48 13.30 -5.09 -2.28
CA LEU A 48 12.16 -5.88 -2.76
C LEU A 48 11.52 -5.25 -4.01
N LEU A 49 11.29 -3.93 -4.00
CA LEU A 49 10.79 -3.20 -5.17
C LEU A 49 11.72 -3.37 -6.39
N SER A 50 13.03 -3.22 -6.19
CA SER A 50 14.04 -3.37 -7.24
C SER A 50 14.12 -4.80 -7.79
N SER A 51 13.76 -5.79 -6.97
CA SER A 51 13.71 -7.21 -7.35
C SER A 51 12.42 -7.59 -8.08
N GLY A 52 11.55 -6.62 -8.37
CA GLY A 52 10.29 -6.82 -9.10
C GLY A 52 9.07 -7.08 -8.20
N ILE A 53 9.21 -7.03 -6.88
CA ILE A 53 8.06 -7.11 -5.97
C ILE A 53 7.26 -5.81 -6.04
N SER A 54 5.94 -5.93 -6.03
CA SER A 54 5.02 -4.80 -5.96
C SER A 54 4.08 -4.91 -4.76
N TYR A 55 3.71 -3.79 -4.18
CA TYR A 55 2.77 -3.70 -3.08
C TYR A 55 1.44 -3.16 -3.57
N ARG A 56 0.40 -3.96 -3.41
CA ARG A 56 -0.98 -3.60 -3.71
C ARG A 56 -1.66 -3.16 -2.42
N ILE A 57 -2.06 -1.90 -2.34
CA ILE A 57 -2.79 -1.34 -1.20
C ILE A 57 -4.28 -1.29 -1.55
N ILE A 58 -5.11 -1.93 -0.71
CA ILE A 58 -6.56 -1.93 -0.84
C ILE A 58 -7.15 -1.29 0.41
N ALA A 59 -7.96 -0.26 0.26
CA ALA A 59 -8.74 0.31 1.36
C ALA A 59 -10.21 -0.08 1.23
N LEU A 60 -10.74 -0.68 2.28
CA LEU A 60 -12.14 -1.03 2.44
C LEU A 60 -12.88 0.07 3.19
N GLY A 61 -14.05 0.44 2.67
CA GLY A 61 -15.02 1.29 3.34
C GLY A 61 -15.76 0.56 4.47
N GLN A 62 -16.69 1.27 5.12
CA GLN A 62 -17.48 0.73 6.24
C GLN A 62 -18.34 -0.49 5.85
N ASN A 63 -18.72 -0.59 4.57
CA ASN A 63 -19.50 -1.71 4.02
C ASN A 63 -18.62 -2.88 3.50
N LYS A 64 -17.31 -2.89 3.83
CA LYS A 64 -16.31 -3.83 3.31
C LYS A 64 -16.13 -3.82 1.79
N LYS A 65 -16.69 -2.85 1.07
CA LYS A 65 -16.42 -2.66 -0.35
C LYS A 65 -15.08 -1.96 -0.54
N VAL A 66 -14.40 -2.27 -1.63
CA VAL A 66 -13.18 -1.58 -2.03
C VAL A 66 -13.53 -0.16 -2.42
N GLU A 67 -12.92 0.82 -1.74
CA GLU A 67 -13.09 2.24 -2.04
C GLU A 67 -11.83 2.84 -2.69
N SER A 68 -10.66 2.24 -2.43
CA SER A 68 -9.41 2.66 -3.06
C SER A 68 -8.51 1.47 -3.33
N PHE A 69 -7.77 1.58 -4.42
CA PHE A 69 -6.78 0.63 -4.89
C PHE A 69 -5.56 1.40 -5.35
N SER A 70 -4.37 0.97 -4.92
CA SER A 70 -3.11 1.55 -5.39
C SER A 70 -2.03 0.49 -5.51
N LEU A 71 -1.11 0.71 -6.44
CA LEU A 71 0.03 -0.16 -6.68
C LEU A 71 1.32 0.63 -6.49
N ILE A 72 2.16 0.20 -5.55
CA ILE A 72 3.52 0.69 -5.37
C ILE A 72 4.46 -0.35 -5.98
N SER A 73 5.20 0.06 -7.00
CA SER A 73 6.25 -0.74 -7.63
C SER A 73 7.53 0.10 -7.68
N ILE A 74 8.63 -0.45 -8.20
CA ILE A 74 9.87 0.31 -8.38
C ILE A 74 9.68 1.63 -9.14
N LYS A 75 8.67 1.73 -10.02
CA LYS A 75 8.32 2.96 -10.74
C LYS A 75 7.98 4.13 -9.80
N ALA A 76 7.48 3.84 -8.61
CA ALA A 76 7.17 4.86 -7.61
C ALA A 76 8.43 5.54 -7.03
N CYS A 77 9.62 4.94 -7.19
CA CYS A 77 10.89 5.48 -6.72
C CYS A 77 11.66 6.27 -7.78
N LEU A 78 11.12 6.36 -9.00
CA LEU A 78 11.73 7.07 -10.13
C LEU A 78 11.24 8.52 -10.26
N HIS A 79 10.42 8.98 -9.31
CA HIS A 79 9.77 10.28 -9.29
C HIS A 79 10.13 11.09 -8.04
#